data_AF-A0A4Q7IIU3-F1
#
_entry.id   AF-A0A4Q7IIU3-F1
#
_cell.length_a   1.000
_cell.length_b   1.000
_cell.length_c   1.000
_cell.angle_alpha   90.00
_cell.angle_beta   90.00
_cell.angle_gamma   90.00
#
_symmetry.space_group_name_H-M   'P 1'
#
loop_
_entity.id
_entity.type
_entity.pdbx_description
1 polymer ?
#
loop_
_entity_poly.entity_id
_entity_poly.type
_entity_poly.pdbx_seq_one_letter_code
_entity_poly.pdbx_strand_id
1 'polypeptide(L)'
;MKKFTALILFIALFLVGCGSDEPARGDKNSPGYAATMYFDAIYNKKDFDAAIKIATPRMARIMRSYGTAKQFARNLVNLQYDSVTIEVDMTNQSLREQYGDNAKVNLVFTGMLRGEQVDDMRSVQMVRKKGNWYVDKVNPDPFAR
;
A
#
# COMPACT_ATOMS: atom_id res chain seq x y z
N MET A 1 3.20 51.68 13.01
CA MET A 1 3.12 50.66 11.93
C MET A 1 4.15 49.52 12.12
N LYS A 2 4.35 49.00 13.33
CA LYS A 2 5.30 47.89 13.61
C LYS A 2 4.64 46.65 14.25
N LYS A 3 3.34 46.74 14.59
CA LYS A 3 2.59 45.65 15.24
C LYS A 3 1.83 44.76 14.25
N PHE A 4 1.61 45.23 13.02
CA PHE A 4 0.93 44.46 11.97
C PHE A 4 1.88 43.48 11.25
N THR A 5 3.19 43.75 11.27
CA THR A 5 4.19 42.93 10.59
C THR A 5 4.43 41.58 11.27
N ALA A 6 4.20 41.49 12.59
CA ALA A 6 4.36 40.25 13.36
C ALA A 6 3.22 39.24 13.12
N LEU A 7 2.02 39.72 12.74
CA LEU A 7 0.86 38.86 12.50
C LEU A 7 0.98 38.06 11.18
N ILE A 8 1.70 38.62 10.19
CA ILE A 8 1.92 37.97 8.89
C ILE A 8 2.91 36.80 9.01
N LEU A 9 3.87 36.86 9.95
CA LEU A 9 4.86 35.79 10.14
C LEU A 9 4.27 34.54 10.81
N PHE A 10 3.18 34.67 11.56
CA PHE A 10 2.53 33.54 12.25
C PHE A 10 1.63 32.72 11.31
N ILE A 11 1.13 33.33 10.22
CA ILE A 11 0.27 32.67 9.23
C ILE A 11 1.08 31.79 8.26
N ALA A 12 2.39 32.03 8.12
CA ALA A 12 3.27 31.24 7.27
C ALA A 12 3.54 29.82 7.81
N LEU A 13 3.27 29.55 9.09
CA LEU A 13 3.48 28.23 9.71
C LEU A 13 2.37 27.21 9.41
N PHE A 14 1.28 27.61 8.75
CA PHE A 14 0.20 26.71 8.33
C PHE A 14 0.33 26.19 6.89
N LEU A 15 1.42 26.55 6.18
CA LEU A 15 1.71 26.07 4.83
C LEU A 15 2.50 24.74 4.83
N VAL A 16 2.30 23.87 5.82
CA VAL A 16 2.71 22.47 5.67
C VAL A 16 1.72 21.83 4.71
N GLY A 17 2.12 21.80 3.44
CA GLY A 17 1.36 21.20 2.35
C GLY A 17 0.94 19.78 2.68
N CYS A 18 -0.34 19.52 2.42
CA CYS A 18 -0.95 18.20 2.46
C CYS A 18 -0.14 17.25 1.56
N GLY A 19 0.45 16.22 2.17
CA GLY A 19 1.09 15.13 1.43
C GLY A 19 0.08 14.53 0.46
N SER A 20 0.51 14.24 -0.75
CA SER A 20 -0.32 13.72 -1.83
C SER A 20 -0.85 12.32 -1.48
N ASP A 21 -1.99 12.27 -0.79
CA ASP A 21 -2.83 11.09 -0.67
C ASP A 21 -3.55 10.86 -2.01
N GLU A 22 -2.83 10.48 -3.06
CA GLU A 22 -3.48 9.89 -4.22
C GLU A 22 -3.53 8.36 -4.04
N PRO A 23 -4.66 7.79 -3.56
CA PRO A 23 -4.86 6.36 -3.68
C PRO A 23 -4.81 5.97 -5.17
N ALA A 24 -4.25 4.80 -5.45
CA ALA A 24 -4.02 4.24 -6.78
C ALA A 24 -5.03 4.68 -7.85
N ARG A 25 -4.50 5.18 -8.98
CA ARG A 25 -5.26 5.47 -10.19
C ARG A 25 -5.85 4.15 -10.73
N GLY A 26 -7.19 4.02 -10.75
CA GLY A 26 -7.85 2.83 -11.29
C GLY A 26 -9.31 2.62 -10.86
N ASP A 27 -9.94 1.59 -11.42
CA ASP A 27 -11.30 1.16 -11.01
C ASP A 27 -11.28 0.65 -9.56
N LYS A 28 -12.15 1.22 -8.71
CA LYS A 28 -12.30 0.86 -7.29
C LYS A 28 -12.71 -0.61 -7.08
N ASN A 29 -13.30 -1.23 -8.10
CA ASN A 29 -13.72 -2.64 -8.06
C ASN A 29 -12.64 -3.59 -8.61
N SER A 30 -11.49 -3.07 -9.02
CA SER A 30 -10.40 -3.89 -9.55
C SER A 30 -9.64 -4.60 -8.41
N PRO A 31 -9.07 -5.78 -8.69
CA PRO A 31 -8.17 -6.43 -7.74
C PRO A 31 -6.93 -5.58 -7.46
N GLY A 32 -6.46 -4.81 -8.45
CA GLY A 32 -5.35 -3.87 -8.31
C GLY A 32 -5.61 -2.80 -7.25
N TYR A 33 -6.76 -2.14 -7.33
CA TYR A 33 -7.16 -1.14 -6.33
C TYR A 33 -7.25 -1.73 -4.92
N ALA A 34 -7.89 -2.89 -4.77
CA ALA A 34 -7.99 -3.56 -3.46
C ALA A 34 -6.62 -3.95 -2.91
N ALA A 35 -5.70 -4.44 -3.76
CA ALA A 35 -4.34 -4.76 -3.38
C ALA A 35 -3.56 -3.51 -2.96
N THR A 36 -3.67 -2.39 -3.69
CA THR A 36 -3.05 -1.13 -3.28
C THR A 36 -3.60 -0.64 -1.95
N MET A 37 -4.91 -0.65 -1.75
CA MET A 37 -5.54 -0.24 -0.49
C MET A 37 -5.10 -1.09 0.70
N TYR A 38 -4.88 -2.38 0.49
CA TYR A 38 -4.34 -3.28 1.50
C TYR A 38 -2.94 -2.84 1.96
N PHE A 39 -2.02 -2.56 1.04
CA PHE A 39 -0.66 -2.15 1.39
C PHE A 39 -0.56 -0.69 1.85
N ASP A 40 -1.40 0.21 1.31
CA ASP A 40 -1.50 1.59 1.77
C ASP A 40 -1.92 1.65 3.25
N ALA A 41 -2.87 0.80 3.64
CA ALA A 41 -3.27 0.63 5.03
C ALA A 41 -2.09 0.20 5.93
N ILE A 42 -1.22 -0.68 5.43
CA ILE A 42 -0.06 -1.19 6.18
C ILE A 42 1.06 -0.15 6.30
N TYR A 43 1.49 0.44 5.18
CA TYR A 43 2.70 1.27 5.13
C TYR A 43 2.45 2.74 5.42
N ASN A 44 1.43 3.32 4.79
CA ASN A 44 1.21 4.76 4.84
C ASN A 44 0.28 5.12 6.01
N LYS A 45 -0.89 4.48 6.09
CA LYS A 45 -1.88 4.77 7.15
C LYS A 45 -1.56 4.12 8.49
N LYS A 46 -0.74 3.07 8.49
CA LYS A 46 -0.39 2.28 9.69
C LYS A 46 -1.63 1.73 10.41
N ASP A 47 -2.71 1.49 9.67
CA ASP A 47 -3.97 0.93 10.14
C ASP A 47 -4.02 -0.56 9.80
N PHE A 48 -3.60 -1.38 10.78
CA PHE A 48 -3.52 -2.81 10.59
C PHE A 48 -4.89 -3.47 10.45
N ASP A 49 -5.90 -2.95 11.14
CA ASP A 49 -7.25 -3.49 11.10
C ASP A 49 -7.92 -3.20 9.75
N ALA A 50 -7.66 -2.03 9.14
CA ALA A 50 -8.09 -1.74 7.78
C ALA A 50 -7.50 -2.73 6.77
N ALA A 51 -6.21 -3.04 6.89
CA ALA A 51 -5.57 -4.05 6.04
C ALA A 51 -6.16 -5.45 6.27
N ILE A 52 -6.41 -5.84 7.52
CA ILE A 52 -7.03 -7.13 7.87
C ILE A 52 -8.43 -7.27 7.26
N LYS A 53 -9.21 -6.18 7.14
CA LYS A 53 -10.55 -6.21 6.50
C LYS A 53 -10.50 -6.51 5.01
N ILE A 54 -9.36 -6.25 4.36
CA ILE A 54 -9.11 -6.51 2.93
C ILE A 54 -8.40 -7.87 2.74
N ALA A 55 -8.14 -8.61 3.83
CA ALA A 55 -7.50 -9.93 3.80
C ALA A 55 -8.51 -11.08 3.87
N THR A 56 -8.18 -12.23 3.29
CA THR A 56 -8.95 -13.46 3.55
C THR A 56 -8.80 -13.88 5.02
N PRO A 57 -9.73 -14.69 5.59
CA PRO A 57 -9.61 -15.14 6.98
C PRO A 57 -8.28 -15.83 7.31
N ARG A 58 -7.70 -16.52 6.32
CA ARG A 58 -6.38 -17.15 6.43
C ARG A 58 -5.28 -16.09 6.55
N MET A 59 -5.24 -15.14 5.61
CA MET A 59 -4.25 -14.06 5.63
C MET A 59 -4.40 -13.18 6.89
N ALA A 60 -5.63 -12.85 7.29
CA ALA A 60 -5.91 -12.13 8.53
C ALA A 60 -5.35 -12.84 9.77
N ARG A 61 -5.38 -14.18 9.82
CA ARG A 61 -4.76 -14.96 10.90
C ARG A 61 -3.24 -14.83 10.91
N ILE A 62 -2.63 -14.90 9.73
CA ILE A 62 -1.18 -14.69 9.56
C ILE A 62 -0.81 -13.29 10.03
N MET A 63 -1.50 -12.25 9.53
CA MET A 63 -1.31 -10.87 9.96
C MET A 63 -1.36 -10.73 11.49
N ARG A 64 -2.42 -11.21 12.13
CA ARG A 64 -2.56 -11.12 13.60
C ARG A 64 -1.44 -11.81 14.36
N SER A 65 -0.84 -12.88 13.82
CA SER A 65 0.30 -13.56 14.47
C SER A 65 1.55 -12.67 14.58
N TYR A 66 1.68 -11.63 13.75
CA TYR A 66 2.76 -10.64 13.83
C TYR A 66 2.47 -9.48 14.79
N GLY A 67 1.24 -9.35 15.31
CA GLY A 67 0.86 -8.31 16.28
C GLY A 67 0.63 -6.91 15.70
N THR A 68 1.55 -6.37 14.89
CA THR A 68 1.47 -5.00 14.37
C THR A 68 1.74 -4.91 12.86
N ALA A 69 1.19 -3.88 12.20
CA ALA A 69 1.48 -3.57 10.79
C ALA A 69 2.99 -3.45 10.53
N LYS A 70 3.73 -2.82 11.44
CA LYS A 70 5.18 -2.65 11.34
C LYS A 70 5.95 -3.97 11.43
N GLN A 71 5.53 -4.89 12.30
CA GLN A 71 6.14 -6.23 12.39
C GLN A 71 5.77 -7.08 11.18
N PHE A 72 4.53 -6.99 10.69
CA PHE A 72 4.10 -7.66 9.48
C PHE A 72 4.88 -7.19 8.25
N ALA A 73 4.98 -5.88 8.03
CA ALA A 73 5.72 -5.26 6.93
C ALA A 73 7.20 -5.67 6.93
N ARG A 74 7.87 -5.57 8.09
CA ARG A 74 9.28 -5.93 8.23
C ARG A 74 9.59 -7.40 7.98
N ASN A 75 8.70 -8.31 8.40
CA ASN A 75 9.00 -9.74 8.35
C ASN A 75 8.44 -10.45 7.12
N LEU A 76 7.22 -10.12 6.68
CA LEU A 76 6.61 -10.80 5.54
C LEU A 76 7.07 -10.20 4.21
N VAL A 77 7.31 -8.89 4.19
CA VAL A 77 7.61 -8.16 2.96
C VAL A 77 9.05 -7.67 2.92
N ASN A 78 9.81 -7.77 4.03
CA ASN A 78 11.19 -7.28 4.15
C ASN A 78 11.36 -5.80 3.74
N LEU A 79 10.29 -5.01 3.84
CA LEU A 79 10.30 -3.62 3.43
C LEU A 79 10.45 -2.72 4.64
N GLN A 80 11.49 -1.88 4.60
CA GLN A 80 11.86 -0.95 5.68
C GLN A 80 11.65 0.50 5.27
N TYR A 81 10.61 0.78 4.50
CA TYR A 81 10.29 2.13 4.08
C TYR A 81 9.67 2.96 5.21
N ASP A 82 9.96 4.26 5.23
CA ASP A 82 9.26 5.22 6.08
C ASP A 82 7.86 5.56 5.53
N SER A 83 7.76 5.68 4.20
CA SER A 83 6.54 5.80 3.40
C SER A 83 6.78 5.23 2.00
N VAL A 84 5.71 4.83 1.31
CA VAL A 84 5.78 4.25 -0.04
C VAL A 84 4.73 4.81 -0.98
N THR A 85 5.15 5.02 -2.22
CA THR A 85 4.27 5.08 -3.37
C THR A 85 4.01 3.65 -3.85
N ILE A 86 2.74 3.28 -4.02
CA ILE A 86 2.33 1.93 -4.43
C ILE A 86 1.63 2.04 -5.78
N GLU A 87 2.21 1.42 -6.79
CA GLU A 87 1.69 1.42 -8.15
C GLU A 87 1.37 0.01 -8.61
N VAL A 88 0.27 -0.15 -9.35
CA VAL A 88 -0.03 -1.43 -10.01
C VAL A 88 0.84 -1.51 -11.25
N ASP A 89 1.64 -2.56 -11.36
CA ASP A 89 2.38 -2.85 -12.57
C ASP A 89 1.38 -3.21 -13.68
N MET A 90 1.18 -2.29 -14.62
CA MET A 90 0.24 -2.45 -15.74
C MET A 90 0.87 -3.10 -16.97
N THR A 91 2.08 -3.66 -16.87
CA THR A 91 2.62 -4.47 -17.95
C THR A 91 1.63 -5.60 -18.28
N ASN A 92 1.53 -5.97 -19.56
CA ASN A 92 0.47 -6.82 -20.14
C ASN A 92 0.19 -8.16 -19.41
N GLN A 93 1.06 -8.57 -18.49
CA GLN A 93 0.95 -9.81 -17.71
C GLN A 93 -0.03 -9.70 -16.52
N SER A 94 -0.08 -8.56 -15.81
CA SER A 94 -0.94 -8.41 -14.62
C SER A 94 -2.43 -8.29 -14.95
N LEU A 95 -2.77 -7.66 -16.08
CA LEU A 95 -4.15 -7.49 -16.55
C LEU A 95 -4.74 -8.79 -17.12
N ARG A 96 -3.90 -9.73 -17.57
CA ARG A 96 -4.32 -11.04 -18.11
C ARG A 96 -4.52 -12.12 -17.07
N GLU A 97 -4.05 -11.93 -15.84
CA GLU A 97 -4.08 -12.95 -14.77
C GLU A 97 -5.39 -12.95 -13.95
N GLN A 98 -6.43 -12.23 -14.37
CA GLN A 98 -7.76 -12.29 -13.76
C GLN A 98 -8.58 -13.43 -14.38
N TYR A 99 -8.80 -14.50 -13.62
CA TYR A 99 -9.58 -15.67 -14.03
C TYR A 99 -10.74 -15.89 -13.05
N GLY A 100 -11.94 -15.48 -13.47
CA GLY A 100 -13.15 -15.63 -12.66
C GLY A 100 -13.02 -14.90 -11.32
N ASP A 101 -12.98 -15.68 -10.23
CA ASP A 101 -12.86 -15.17 -8.86
C ASP A 101 -11.41 -15.10 -8.35
N ASN A 102 -10.40 -15.32 -9.18
CA ASN A 102 -8.99 -15.23 -8.79
C ASN A 102 -8.27 -14.21 -9.66
N ALA A 103 -7.34 -13.48 -9.05
CA ALA A 103 -6.46 -12.58 -9.78
C ALA A 103 -5.07 -12.60 -9.16
N LYS A 104 -4.04 -12.38 -9.99
CA LYS A 104 -2.71 -12.07 -9.50
C LYS A 104 -2.34 -10.65 -9.91
N VAL A 105 -1.90 -9.87 -8.94
CA VAL A 105 -1.58 -8.44 -9.09
C VAL A 105 -0.12 -8.24 -8.76
N ASN A 106 0.61 -7.58 -9.64
CA ASN A 106 1.96 -7.13 -9.38
C ASN A 106 1.91 -5.66 -8.95
N LEU A 107 2.61 -5.35 -7.86
CA LEU A 107 2.71 -4.01 -7.31
C LEU A 107 4.17 -3.60 -7.26
N VAL A 108 4.44 -2.35 -7.62
CA VAL A 108 5.72 -1.67 -7.43
C VAL A 108 5.61 -0.78 -6.20
N PHE A 109 6.58 -0.90 -5.31
CA PHE A 109 6.72 -0.10 -4.10
C PHE A 109 7.94 0.79 -4.29
N THR A 110 7.73 2.09 -4.35
CA THR A 110 8.81 3.07 -4.38
C THR A 110 8.80 3.82 -3.06
N GLY A 111 9.86 3.66 -2.27
CA GLY A 111 9.98 4.34 -0.98
C GLY A 111 11.39 4.83 -0.72
N MET A 112 11.54 5.61 0.35
CA MET A 112 12.84 6.07 0.82
C MET A 112 13.34 5.18 1.95
N LEU A 113 14.60 4.75 1.86
CA LEU A 113 15.31 4.03 2.91
C LEU A 113 16.63 4.76 3.15
N ARG A 114 16.81 5.33 4.35
CA ARG A 114 18.05 6.05 4.75
C ARG A 114 18.46 7.18 3.79
N GLY A 115 17.48 7.83 3.16
CA GLY A 115 17.71 8.92 2.22
C GLY A 115 17.94 8.48 0.77
N GLU A 116 17.92 7.19 0.49
CA GLU A 116 18.00 6.63 -0.87
C GLU A 116 16.63 6.10 -1.31
N GLN A 117 16.29 6.32 -2.58
CA GLN A 117 15.11 5.71 -3.19
C GLN A 117 15.39 4.22 -3.41
N VAL A 118 14.48 3.37 -2.95
CA VAL A 118 14.53 1.92 -3.14
C VAL A 118 13.20 1.46 -3.72
N ASP A 119 13.27 0.77 -4.85
CA ASP A 119 12.12 0.17 -5.49
C ASP A 119 12.07 -1.33 -5.19
N ASP A 120 10.89 -1.85 -4.86
CA ASP A 120 10.63 -3.28 -4.65
C ASP A 120 9.35 -3.70 -5.38
N MET A 121 9.27 -4.99 -5.74
CA MET A 121 8.11 -5.54 -6.42
C MET A 121 7.49 -6.67 -5.62
N ARG A 122 6.15 -6.75 -5.61
CA ARG A 122 5.43 -7.88 -4.99
C ARG A 122 4.32 -8.38 -5.88
N SER A 123 4.20 -9.70 -5.98
CA SER A 123 3.03 -10.36 -6.53
C SER A 123 2.05 -10.73 -5.42
N VAL A 124 0.77 -10.46 -5.64
CA VAL A 124 -0.31 -10.67 -4.68
C VAL A 124 -1.38 -11.54 -5.32
N GLN A 125 -1.77 -12.61 -4.63
CA GLN A 125 -2.91 -13.42 -5.03
C GLN A 125 -4.17 -12.88 -4.37
N MET A 126 -5.14 -12.56 -5.20
CA MET A 126 -6.43 -11.97 -4.85
C MET A 126 -7.53 -12.97 -5.12
N VAL A 127 -8.53 -13.01 -4.23
CA VAL A 127 -9.75 -13.81 -4.40
C VAL A 127 -10.97 -12.92 -4.28
N ARG A 128 -11.92 -13.05 -5.20
CA ARG A 128 -13.19 -12.35 -5.18
C ARG A 128 -14.21 -13.16 -4.38
N LYS A 129 -14.87 -12.52 -3.42
CA LYS A 129 -15.97 -13.10 -2.65
C LYS A 129 -17.09 -12.08 -2.50
N LYS A 130 -18.29 -12.46 -2.92
CA LYS A 130 -19.50 -11.60 -2.84
C LYS A 130 -19.26 -10.20 -3.43
N GLY A 131 -18.59 -10.14 -4.58
CA GLY A 131 -18.31 -8.89 -5.30
C GLY A 131 -17.03 -8.16 -4.88
N ASN A 132 -16.46 -8.45 -3.71
CA ASN A 132 -15.27 -7.76 -3.18
C ASN A 132 -14.00 -8.59 -3.36
N TRP A 133 -12.87 -7.93 -3.59
CA TRP A 133 -11.55 -8.55 -3.69
C TRP A 133 -10.84 -8.59 -2.34
N TYR A 134 -10.21 -9.71 -2.04
CA TYR A 134 -9.46 -9.93 -0.82
C TYR A 134 -8.06 -10.46 -1.11
N VAL A 135 -7.06 -9.99 -0.36
CA VAL A 135 -5.69 -10.52 -0.39
C VAL A 135 -5.67 -11.89 0.27
N ASP A 136 -5.34 -12.92 -0.50
CA ASP A 136 -5.20 -14.29 0.01
C ASP A 136 -3.75 -14.65 0.31
N LYS A 137 -2.82 -14.21 -0.54
CA LYS A 137 -1.39 -14.47 -0.36
C LYS A 137 -0.54 -13.32 -0.91
N VAL A 138 0.47 -12.91 -0.14
CA VAL A 138 1.56 -12.06 -0.61
C VAL A 138 2.74 -12.96 -0.96
N ASN A 139 3.20 -12.91 -2.20
CA ASN A 139 4.37 -13.65 -2.67
C ASN A 139 5.60 -12.72 -2.67
N PRO A 140 6.82 -13.28 -2.59
CA PRO A 140 8.04 -12.53 -2.83
C PRO A 140 8.09 -11.96 -4.26
N ASP A 141 9.07 -11.10 -4.52
CA ASP A 141 9.30 -10.49 -5.83
C ASP A 141 9.29 -11.58 -6.93
N PRO A 142 8.40 -11.49 -7.94
CA PRO A 142 8.34 -12.46 -9.03
C PRO A 142 9.61 -12.49 -9.90
N PHE A 143 10.47 -11.48 -9.82
CA PHE A 143 11.68 -11.33 -10.62
C PHE A 143 12.99 -11.54 -9.85
N ALA A 144 12.93 -11.71 -8.53
CA ALA A 144 14.11 -12.05 -7.72
C ALA A 144 14.61 -13.45 -8.10
N ARG A 145 15.78 -13.51 -8.76
CA ARG A 145 16.52 -14.74 -9.08
C ARG A 145 17.57 -15.04 -8.02
#